data_AF-A0AAV0GBA3-F1
#
_entry.id   AF-A0AAV0GBA3-F1
#
_cell.length_a   1.000
_cell.length_b   1.000
_cell.length_c   1.000
_cell.angle_alpha   90.00
_cell.angle_beta   90.00
_cell.angle_gamma   90.00
#
_symmetry.space_group_name_H-M   'P 1'
#
loop_
_entity.id
_entity.type
_entity.pdbx_description
1 polymer ?
#
loop_
_entity_poly.entity_id
_entity_poly.type
_entity_poly.pdbx_seq_one_letter_code
_entity_poly.pdbx_strand_id
1 'polypeptide(L)'
;MLLMMVRVLAYGLLKEAANLVVLKGNWWMQYWILGHFIITLPDFGIDILTMGHPAVRPELDSVEQEDQLTHEISLPDTIEDEDALNIFKPDPNYLENEKKYEESKKAILGDESEEEGDFDAESVDEDEDEDEEDEVDDNEKQMKIADEMETNLGNLRRIIYLTIMSNVDFEEAGRKLLKIKLEPGQEMELSIMLLDCCSQERTYKCYYGLLGQRFCMINKIHQENFERCFVEQYSMINRLETNKLRNVAMFFAHLLGTDALPWHVLAYIRLTEEDTTSSSHIFIKILFQELSEHLGIRLLNERLNDPTMQESFASIFPKDNPNHTRFAINFFTSIGLGGITENLREHLKNMPRLIMQQQQKPTSPASSDSSGSPSSSSNSSEKEDLTKKKQEALICPNV
;
A
#
# COMPACT_ATOMS: atom_id res chain seq x y z
N MET A 1 2.10 -15.84 12.04
CA MET A 1 2.96 -16.97 12.46
C MET A 1 4.34 -16.51 12.93
N LEU A 2 5.03 -15.62 12.19
CA LEU A 2 6.32 -15.06 12.61
C LEU A 2 6.28 -14.36 13.98
N LEU A 3 5.25 -13.53 14.24
CA LEU A 3 5.06 -12.87 15.54
C LEU A 3 4.82 -13.86 16.71
N MET A 4 4.27 -15.03 16.41
CA MET A 4 4.08 -16.12 17.38
C MET A 4 5.38 -16.90 17.58
N MET A 5 6.16 -17.15 16.53
CA MET A 5 7.49 -17.76 16.66
C MET A 5 8.48 -16.83 17.36
N VAL A 6 8.43 -15.53 17.10
CA VAL A 6 9.23 -14.50 17.79
C VAL A 6 8.82 -14.43 19.27
N ARG A 7 7.52 -14.47 19.59
CA ARG A 7 7.07 -14.59 20.99
C ARG A 7 7.51 -15.89 21.65
N VAL A 8 7.48 -17.02 20.96
CA VAL A 8 7.87 -18.33 21.51
C VAL A 8 9.39 -18.46 21.68
N LEU A 9 10.18 -17.92 20.75
CA LEU A 9 11.65 -17.84 20.86
C LEU A 9 12.08 -16.84 21.93
N ALA A 10 11.43 -15.67 22.00
CA ALA A 10 11.66 -14.69 23.06
C ALA A 10 11.30 -15.28 24.43
N TYR A 11 10.18 -16.00 24.56
CA TYR A 11 9.83 -16.73 25.79
C TYR A 11 10.78 -17.89 26.10
N GLY A 12 11.28 -18.60 25.09
CA GLY A 12 12.25 -19.70 25.25
C GLY A 12 13.59 -19.20 25.77
N LEU A 13 14.13 -18.14 25.16
CA LEU A 13 15.35 -17.48 25.60
C LEU A 13 15.17 -16.75 26.94
N LEU A 14 13.99 -16.15 27.20
CA LEU A 14 13.67 -15.60 28.53
C LEU A 14 13.67 -16.69 29.60
N LYS A 15 13.21 -17.89 29.27
CA LYS A 15 13.13 -19.02 30.21
C LYS A 15 14.50 -19.64 30.46
N GLU A 16 15.39 -19.67 29.47
CA GLU A 16 16.79 -20.08 29.64
C GLU A 16 17.62 -19.02 30.38
N ALA A 17 17.42 -17.73 30.08
CA ALA A 17 18.05 -16.63 30.82
C ALA A 17 17.54 -16.53 32.27
N ALA A 18 16.23 -16.73 32.48
CA ALA A 18 15.63 -16.79 33.83
C ALA A 18 16.09 -18.03 34.60
N ASN A 19 16.36 -19.15 33.93
CA ASN A 19 16.92 -20.35 34.56
C ASN A 19 18.40 -20.20 34.92
N LEU A 20 19.17 -19.37 34.19
CA LEU A 20 20.56 -19.07 34.55
C LEU A 20 20.68 -18.10 35.74
N VAL A 21 19.65 -17.30 36.03
CA VAL A 21 19.64 -16.28 37.10
C VAL A 21 18.60 -16.64 38.17
N VAL A 22 18.53 -17.92 38.57
CA VAL A 22 17.82 -18.33 39.79
C VAL A 22 18.70 -18.03 41.01
N LEU A 23 18.97 -16.74 41.23
CA LEU A 23 19.32 -16.23 42.55
C LEU A 23 18.00 -15.81 43.20
N LYS A 24 17.68 -16.42 44.35
CA LYS A 24 16.53 -16.06 45.20
C LYS A 24 16.57 -14.56 45.50
N GLY A 25 15.86 -13.76 44.70
CA GLY A 25 15.92 -12.31 44.75
C GLY A 25 14.58 -11.70 44.32
N ASN A 26 14.33 -10.49 44.80
CA ASN A 26 13.08 -9.75 44.66
C ASN A 26 12.70 -9.59 43.16
N TRP A 27 11.47 -9.95 42.80
CA TRP A 27 10.98 -9.96 41.40
C TRP A 27 11.19 -8.62 40.68
N TRP A 28 11.10 -7.51 41.41
CA TRP A 28 11.32 -6.17 40.87
C TRP A 28 12.74 -5.96 40.36
N MET A 29 13.74 -6.49 41.07
CA MET A 29 15.16 -6.37 40.71
C MET A 29 15.48 -7.21 39.46
N GLN A 30 14.85 -8.38 39.34
CA GLN A 30 14.96 -9.22 38.15
C GLN A 30 14.36 -8.53 36.92
N TYR A 31 13.22 -7.86 37.08
CA TYR A 31 12.58 -7.10 36.00
C TYR A 31 13.44 -5.92 35.55
N TRP A 32 14.09 -5.23 36.48
CA TRP A 32 14.97 -4.11 36.20
C TRP A 32 16.23 -4.53 35.42
N ILE A 33 16.86 -5.64 35.82
CA ILE A 33 18.03 -6.22 35.13
C ILE A 33 17.65 -6.70 33.72
N LEU A 34 16.50 -7.39 33.58
CA LEU A 34 15.99 -7.81 32.27
C LEU A 34 15.69 -6.60 31.37
N GLY A 35 15.12 -5.52 31.93
CA GLY A 35 14.90 -4.26 31.21
C GLY A 35 16.20 -3.66 30.67
N HIS A 36 17.27 -3.62 31.47
CA HIS A 36 18.57 -3.13 31.03
C HIS A 36 19.17 -3.99 29.90
N PHE A 37 19.05 -5.32 29.98
CA PHE A 37 19.49 -6.23 28.92
C PHE A 37 18.74 -5.99 27.60
N ILE A 38 17.43 -5.76 27.66
CA ILE A 38 16.62 -5.46 26.47
C ILE A 38 17.07 -4.16 25.80
N ILE A 39 17.43 -3.14 26.60
CA ILE A 39 17.89 -1.84 26.11
C ILE A 39 19.28 -1.93 25.43
N THR A 40 20.14 -2.85 25.89
CA THR A 40 21.56 -2.92 25.46
C THR A 40 21.87 -3.99 24.42
N LEU A 41 20.92 -4.83 23.99
CA LEU A 41 21.14 -5.90 23.02
C LEU A 41 21.09 -5.36 21.57
N PRO A 42 22.23 -5.35 20.84
CA PRO A 42 22.31 -4.76 19.50
C PRO A 42 21.64 -5.59 18.38
N ASP A 43 21.40 -6.89 18.60
CA ASP A 43 20.98 -7.81 17.53
C ASP A 43 19.45 -7.91 17.31
N PHE A 44 18.63 -7.24 18.13
CA PHE A 44 17.17 -7.35 18.01
C PHE A 44 16.52 -6.32 17.07
N GLY A 45 17.29 -5.48 16.39
CA GLY A 45 16.76 -4.56 15.37
C GLY A 45 15.76 -3.53 15.92
N ILE A 46 15.68 -3.39 17.24
CA ILE A 46 14.95 -2.33 17.92
C ILE A 46 16.04 -1.52 18.62
N ASP A 47 16.48 -0.48 17.94
CA ASP A 47 17.46 0.47 18.39
C ASP A 47 16.78 1.40 19.44
N ILE A 48 16.35 0.83 20.58
CA ILE A 48 15.58 1.54 21.62
C ILE A 48 16.43 2.64 22.25
N LEU A 49 17.75 2.46 22.33
CA LEU A 49 18.66 3.50 22.82
C LEU A 49 18.70 4.71 21.90
N THR A 50 18.75 4.52 20.58
CA THR A 50 18.76 5.64 19.62
C THR A 50 17.37 6.25 19.39
N MET A 51 16.28 5.48 19.56
CA MET A 51 14.91 6.01 19.40
C MET A 51 14.27 6.57 20.69
N GLY A 52 14.65 6.10 21.88
CA GLY A 52 14.00 6.47 23.14
C GLY A 52 14.84 7.36 24.06
N HIS A 53 16.16 7.23 24.02
CA HIS A 53 17.08 7.92 24.94
C HIS A 53 18.40 8.33 24.24
N PRO A 54 18.34 9.27 23.27
CA PRO A 54 19.57 9.82 22.69
C PRO A 54 20.45 10.45 23.76
N ALA A 55 21.78 10.34 23.62
CA ALA A 55 22.75 10.83 24.59
C ALA A 55 22.64 12.35 24.84
N VAL A 56 22.38 13.09 23.76
CA VAL A 56 22.05 14.51 23.78
C VAL A 56 20.83 14.69 22.90
N ARG A 57 19.84 15.46 23.36
CA ARG A 57 18.69 15.81 22.51
C ARG A 57 19.14 16.81 21.46
N PRO A 58 18.61 16.75 20.23
CA PRO A 58 19.04 17.66 19.16
C PRO A 58 18.83 19.14 19.49
N GLU A 59 17.84 19.45 20.35
CA GLU A 59 17.57 20.82 20.84
C GLU A 59 18.62 21.33 21.86
N LEU A 60 19.44 20.46 22.43
CA LEU A 60 20.43 20.76 23.48
C LEU A 60 21.88 20.69 23.00
N ASP A 61 22.12 20.35 21.73
CA ASP A 61 23.46 20.21 21.16
C ASP A 61 23.95 21.56 20.59
N SER A 62 24.22 22.50 21.49
CA SER A 62 24.56 23.90 21.14
C SER A 62 26.04 24.25 21.31
N VAL A 63 26.85 23.36 21.88
CA VAL A 63 28.27 23.61 22.19
C VAL A 63 29.15 22.71 21.34
N GLU A 64 30.03 23.29 20.54
CA GLU A 64 30.99 22.56 19.72
C GLU A 64 31.89 21.68 20.59
N GLN A 65 32.24 20.49 20.08
CA GLN A 65 33.00 19.50 20.85
C GLN A 65 34.39 19.99 21.30
N GLU A 66 34.97 20.95 20.58
CA GLU A 66 36.27 21.55 20.89
C GLU A 66 36.22 22.50 22.09
N ASP A 67 35.05 23.10 22.36
CA ASP A 67 34.82 24.06 23.45
C ASP A 67 34.25 23.42 24.72
N GLN A 68 33.97 22.11 24.70
CA GLN A 68 33.44 21.38 25.85
C GLN A 68 34.52 21.11 26.91
N LEU A 69 34.39 21.77 28.07
CA LEU A 69 35.22 21.52 29.26
C LEU A 69 34.62 20.41 30.13
N THR A 70 35.18 19.20 30.02
CA THR A 70 34.77 18.03 30.82
C THR A 70 35.47 18.03 32.18
N HIS A 71 34.70 18.09 33.26
CA HIS A 71 35.21 18.00 34.63
C HIS A 71 35.29 16.54 35.09
N GLU A 72 36.47 16.09 35.50
CA GLU A 72 36.68 14.73 36.03
C GLU A 72 36.51 14.72 37.56
N ILE A 73 35.33 14.33 38.04
CA ILE A 73 35.01 14.27 39.47
C ILE A 73 34.73 12.81 39.85
N SER A 74 35.38 12.30 40.90
CA SER A 74 35.14 10.94 41.38
C SER A 74 34.07 10.91 42.47
N LEU A 75 33.26 9.84 42.50
CA LEU A 75 32.23 9.65 43.54
C LEU A 75 32.70 9.71 45.01
N PRO A 76 33.91 9.29 45.41
CA PRO A 76 34.38 9.42 46.79
C PRO A 76 34.97 10.81 47.12
N ASP A 77 35.12 11.70 46.14
CA ASP A 77 35.72 13.01 46.36
C ASP A 77 34.74 13.90 47.15
N THR A 78 35.28 14.67 48.10
CA THR A 78 34.48 15.61 48.89
C THR A 78 34.34 16.90 48.10
N ILE A 79 33.15 17.14 47.54
CA ILE A 79 32.85 18.37 46.79
C ILE A 79 32.47 19.45 47.81
N GLU A 80 33.03 20.65 47.64
CA GLU A 80 32.63 21.82 48.43
C GLU A 80 31.37 22.43 47.79
N ASP A 81 30.25 22.42 48.51
CA ASP A 81 28.94 22.84 47.95
C ASP A 81 28.81 24.37 47.78
N GLU A 82 29.76 25.15 48.33
CA GLU A 82 29.83 26.63 48.25
C GLU A 82 28.48 27.37 48.48
N ASP A 83 27.56 26.81 49.27
CA ASP A 83 26.21 27.34 49.53
C ASP A 83 26.18 28.82 49.96
N ALA A 84 27.29 29.29 50.53
CA ALA A 84 27.52 30.65 50.96
C ALA A 84 27.47 31.69 49.81
N LEU A 85 27.60 31.28 48.54
CA LEU A 85 27.49 32.12 47.34
C LEU A 85 26.04 32.40 46.94
N ASN A 86 25.09 31.54 47.34
CA ASN A 86 23.66 31.72 47.06
C ASN A 86 23.01 32.82 47.93
N ILE A 87 23.74 33.39 48.89
CA ILE A 87 23.28 34.44 49.79
C ILE A 87 23.96 35.75 49.44
N PHE A 88 23.17 36.78 49.13
CA PHE A 88 23.69 38.11 48.86
C PHE A 88 24.51 38.64 50.04
N LYS A 89 25.76 39.01 49.74
CA LYS A 89 26.69 39.64 50.68
C LYS A 89 27.24 40.91 50.05
N PRO A 90 27.45 41.98 50.83
CA PRO A 90 28.09 43.17 50.32
C PRO A 90 29.54 42.85 49.95
N ASP A 91 29.90 43.09 48.69
CA ASP A 91 31.27 42.94 48.18
C ASP A 91 32.02 44.29 48.28
N PRO A 92 33.11 44.39 49.06
CA PRO A 92 33.94 45.59 49.10
C PRO A 92 34.56 45.98 47.76
N ASN A 93 34.75 45.01 46.85
CA ASN A 93 35.39 45.18 45.54
C ASN A 93 34.39 45.10 44.37
N TYR A 94 33.11 45.39 44.63
CA TYR A 94 32.03 45.30 43.65
C TYR A 94 32.39 45.93 42.29
N LEU A 95 32.88 47.19 42.30
CA LEU A 95 33.21 47.95 41.09
C LEU A 95 34.32 47.29 40.24
N GLU A 96 35.28 46.62 40.87
CA GLU A 96 36.37 45.93 40.15
C GLU A 96 35.91 44.59 39.57
N ASN A 97 35.06 43.86 40.31
CA ASN A 97 34.55 42.56 39.88
C ASN A 97 33.50 42.71 38.77
N GLU A 98 32.65 43.73 38.84
CA GLU A 98 31.71 44.10 37.78
C GLU A 98 32.44 44.42 36.48
N LYS A 99 33.52 45.20 36.55
CA LYS A 99 34.35 45.50 35.38
C LYS A 99 34.98 44.25 34.75
N LYS A 100 35.52 43.33 35.56
CA LYS A 100 36.07 42.05 35.07
C LYS A 100 35.00 41.16 34.44
N TYR A 101 33.79 41.17 35.00
CA TYR A 101 32.66 40.44 34.44
C TYR A 101 32.26 41.00 33.07
N GLU A 102 32.15 42.33 32.92
CA GLU A 102 31.86 42.98 31.63
C GLU A 102 32.94 42.68 30.59
N GLU A 103 34.23 42.72 30.96
CA GLU A 103 35.32 42.33 30.07
C GLU A 103 35.20 40.86 29.61
N SER A 104 34.79 39.96 30.50
CA SER A 104 34.60 38.53 30.20
C SER A 104 33.35 38.28 29.34
N LYS A 105 32.26 39.01 29.60
CA LYS A 105 31.01 38.97 28.85
C LYS A 105 31.25 39.41 27.40
N LYS A 106 31.95 40.53 27.20
CA LYS A 106 32.33 41.06 25.88
C LYS A 106 33.24 40.08 25.11
N ALA A 107 34.10 39.33 25.80
CA ALA A 107 34.94 38.33 25.17
C ALA A 107 34.17 37.10 24.66
N ILE A 108 33.07 36.71 25.32
CA ILE A 108 32.27 35.52 24.97
C ILE A 108 31.21 35.85 23.92
N LEU A 109 30.47 36.95 24.09
CA LEU A 109 29.37 37.33 23.21
C LEU A 109 29.83 38.14 21.97
N GLY A 110 31.07 38.64 21.98
CA GLY A 110 31.55 39.59 20.98
C GLY A 110 31.05 41.01 21.24
N ASP A 111 31.58 41.96 20.46
CA ASP A 111 31.30 43.40 20.61
C ASP A 111 30.01 43.83 19.90
N GLU A 112 28.91 43.09 20.10
CA GLU A 112 27.58 43.45 19.55
C GLU A 112 26.82 44.46 20.44
N SER A 113 27.54 45.14 21.34
CA SER A 113 26.98 46.12 22.28
C SER A 113 27.59 47.52 22.10
N GLU A 114 27.76 47.95 20.85
CA GLU A 114 27.95 49.38 20.51
C GLU A 114 26.88 49.93 19.55
N GLU A 115 25.73 49.25 19.37
CA GLU A 115 24.53 49.84 18.75
C GLU A 115 23.24 49.41 19.48
N GLU A 116 23.13 49.64 20.78
CA GLU A 116 21.82 49.87 21.41
C GLU A 116 21.98 50.94 22.49
N GLY A 117 21.15 51.98 22.38
CA GLY A 117 21.31 53.25 23.06
C GLY A 117 21.06 53.21 24.57
N ASP A 118 21.70 54.18 25.23
CA ASP A 118 21.33 54.79 26.51
C ASP A 118 19.84 54.61 26.87
N PHE A 119 19.55 53.78 27.88
CA PHE A 119 18.24 53.76 28.53
C PHE A 119 18.42 54.03 30.02
N ASP A 120 18.49 55.33 30.32
CA ASP A 120 18.33 55.89 31.65
C ASP A 120 16.93 55.54 32.19
N ALA A 121 16.89 55.20 33.47
CA ALA A 121 15.68 54.73 34.13
C ALA A 121 14.80 55.90 34.57
N GLU A 122 13.61 56.08 34.00
CA GLU A 122 12.49 56.73 34.72
C GLU A 122 11.09 56.24 34.27
N SER A 123 10.32 55.89 35.31
CA SER A 123 8.86 55.98 35.49
C SER A 123 7.87 55.21 34.60
N VAL A 124 7.05 54.44 35.33
CA VAL A 124 5.74 53.86 35.02
C VAL A 124 4.74 54.92 34.55
N ASP A 125 4.02 54.65 33.46
CA ASP A 125 2.58 54.92 33.35
C ASP A 125 1.95 53.97 32.30
N GLU A 126 0.82 53.37 32.71
CA GLU A 126 -0.07 52.52 31.92
C GLU A 126 -0.80 53.35 30.86
N ASP A 127 -0.96 52.85 29.64
CA ASP A 127 -2.17 53.04 28.81
C ASP A 127 -2.16 52.09 27.59
N GLU A 128 -3.37 51.64 27.25
CA GLU A 128 -3.76 50.54 26.37
C GLU A 128 -3.64 50.85 24.86
N ASP A 129 -3.56 49.74 24.08
CA ASP A 129 -3.98 49.55 22.68
C ASP A 129 -3.24 50.28 21.54
N GLU A 130 -2.53 49.53 20.68
CA GLU A 130 -2.99 49.22 19.31
C GLU A 130 -1.93 48.41 18.54
N ASP A 131 -2.44 47.55 17.67
CA ASP A 131 -1.76 46.53 16.86
C ASP A 131 -0.65 47.07 15.94
N GLU A 132 0.47 46.33 15.83
CA GLU A 132 1.22 46.01 14.59
C GLU A 132 2.56 45.33 14.97
N GLU A 133 2.51 44.04 15.33
CA GLU A 133 3.72 43.20 15.32
C GLU A 133 3.96 42.71 13.89
N ASP A 134 4.87 43.39 13.21
CA ASP A 134 5.48 42.94 11.97
C ASP A 134 6.14 41.57 12.20
N GLU A 135 5.60 40.56 11.53
CA GLU A 135 6.22 39.24 11.35
C GLU A 135 7.61 39.37 10.70
N VAL A 136 8.66 39.39 11.49
CA VAL A 136 9.99 38.93 11.06
C VAL A 136 10.11 37.44 11.36
N ASP A 137 9.32 36.65 10.61
CA ASP A 137 9.57 35.23 10.38
C ASP A 137 10.93 35.14 9.69
N ASP A 138 11.94 34.69 10.44
CA ASP A 138 13.25 34.24 9.98
C ASP A 138 13.08 33.25 8.84
N ASN A 139 12.92 33.81 7.65
CA ASN A 139 12.82 33.11 6.39
C ASN A 139 14.22 32.71 5.91
N GLU A 140 14.96 31.99 6.75
CA GLU A 140 15.70 30.83 6.27
C GLU A 140 14.73 29.66 6.03
N LYS A 141 13.61 29.94 5.33
CA LYS A 141 13.02 28.95 4.45
C LYS A 141 14.12 28.61 3.47
N GLN A 142 14.89 27.56 3.79
CA GLN A 142 15.49 26.67 2.80
C GLN A 142 14.58 26.76 1.58
N MET A 143 15.03 27.43 0.52
CA MET A 143 14.28 27.47 -0.72
C MET A 143 14.22 26.01 -1.14
N LYS A 144 13.17 25.30 -0.70
CA LYS A 144 12.82 23.97 -1.16
C LYS A 144 12.40 24.23 -2.58
N ILE A 145 13.39 24.19 -3.48
CA ILE A 145 13.19 24.23 -4.92
C ILE A 145 12.23 23.08 -5.16
N ALA A 146 10.96 23.41 -5.38
CA ALA A 146 9.96 22.44 -5.77
C ALA A 146 10.40 21.94 -7.14
N ASP A 147 10.97 20.74 -7.18
CA ASP A 147 11.37 20.11 -8.43
C ASP A 147 10.10 19.68 -9.17
N GLU A 148 9.56 20.59 -9.99
CA GLU A 148 8.42 20.32 -10.86
C GLU A 148 8.80 19.40 -12.05
N MET A 149 10.10 19.10 -12.24
CA MET A 149 10.56 18.37 -13.43
C MET A 149 10.63 16.84 -13.25
N GLU A 150 10.19 16.29 -12.12
CA GLU A 150 10.22 14.84 -11.81
C GLU A 150 11.53 14.13 -12.22
N THR A 151 12.67 14.84 -12.20
CA THR A 151 13.91 14.37 -12.83
C THR A 151 14.48 13.14 -12.14
N ASN A 152 14.37 13.10 -10.81
CA ASN A 152 14.76 11.98 -9.99
C ASN A 152 13.94 10.72 -10.27
N LEU A 153 12.62 10.88 -10.50
CA LEU A 153 11.72 9.79 -10.85
C LEU A 153 12.06 9.21 -12.23
N GLY A 154 12.30 10.10 -13.22
CA GLY A 154 12.72 9.69 -14.56
C GLY A 154 14.06 8.93 -14.56
N ASN A 155 15.02 9.38 -13.74
CA ASN A 155 16.30 8.69 -13.56
C ASN A 155 16.11 7.32 -12.90
N LEU A 156 15.26 7.22 -11.86
CA LEU A 156 14.92 5.96 -11.21
C LEU A 156 14.30 4.97 -12.20
N ARG A 157 13.29 5.40 -12.98
CA ARG A 157 12.66 4.58 -14.03
C ARG A 157 13.69 4.06 -15.03
N ARG A 158 14.63 4.92 -15.48
CA ARG A 158 15.71 4.53 -16.39
C ARG A 158 16.64 3.48 -15.76
N ILE A 159 17.02 3.65 -14.49
CA ILE A 159 17.88 2.69 -13.78
C ILE A 159 17.18 1.33 -13.65
N ILE A 160 15.90 1.32 -13.27
CA ILE A 160 15.10 0.08 -13.15
C ILE A 160 15.01 -0.61 -14.52
N TYR A 161 14.65 0.13 -15.58
CA TYR A 161 14.56 -0.40 -16.93
C TYR A 161 15.89 -1.02 -17.41
N LEU A 162 17.00 -0.29 -17.27
CA LEU A 162 18.32 -0.79 -17.65
C LEU A 162 18.72 -2.02 -16.86
N THR A 163 18.37 -2.07 -15.57
CA THR A 163 18.63 -3.24 -14.73
C THR A 163 17.81 -4.43 -15.21
N ILE A 164 16.52 -4.27 -15.51
CA ILE A 164 15.68 -5.37 -15.98
C ILE A 164 16.16 -5.91 -17.34
N MET A 165 16.57 -5.02 -18.25
CA MET A 165 16.95 -5.39 -19.63
C MET A 165 18.38 -5.91 -19.77
N SER A 166 19.30 -5.51 -18.87
CA SER A 166 20.70 -5.93 -18.94
C SER A 166 20.96 -7.31 -18.35
N ASN A 167 20.05 -7.84 -17.54
CA ASN A 167 20.19 -9.14 -16.90
C ASN A 167 19.40 -10.21 -17.66
N VAL A 168 20.01 -11.38 -17.84
CA VAL A 168 19.36 -12.54 -18.49
C VAL A 168 18.53 -13.33 -17.46
N ASP A 169 19.05 -13.46 -16.25
CA ASP A 169 18.44 -14.25 -15.18
C ASP A 169 17.63 -13.38 -14.20
N PHE A 170 16.41 -13.81 -13.91
CA PHE A 170 15.48 -13.09 -13.03
C PHE A 170 15.99 -12.99 -11.59
N GLU A 171 16.77 -13.97 -11.13
CA GLU A 171 17.35 -13.95 -9.79
C GLU A 171 18.40 -12.83 -9.63
N GLU A 172 19.26 -12.67 -10.65
CA GLU A 172 20.29 -11.64 -10.64
C GLU A 172 19.65 -10.25 -10.75
N ALA A 173 18.65 -10.10 -11.63
CA ALA A 173 17.87 -8.88 -11.78
C ALA A 173 17.19 -8.51 -10.45
N GLY A 174 16.48 -9.45 -9.82
CA GLY A 174 15.81 -9.23 -8.54
C GLY A 174 16.79 -8.80 -7.44
N ARG A 175 17.94 -9.47 -7.31
CA ARG A 175 18.97 -9.09 -6.33
C ARG A 175 19.55 -7.69 -6.60
N LYS A 176 19.74 -7.30 -7.86
CA LYS A 176 20.24 -5.96 -8.21
C LYS A 176 19.19 -4.89 -7.92
N LEU A 177 17.93 -5.14 -8.26
CA LEU A 177 16.82 -4.22 -8.00
C LEU A 177 16.60 -4.00 -6.49
N LEU A 178 16.75 -5.04 -5.66
CA LEU A 178 16.66 -4.90 -4.19
C LEU A 178 17.83 -4.13 -3.56
N LYS A 179 18.95 -3.96 -4.28
CA LYS A 179 20.07 -3.14 -3.81
C LYS A 179 19.87 -1.65 -4.10
N ILE A 180 18.92 -1.30 -4.97
CA ILE A 180 18.57 0.09 -5.23
C ILE A 180 17.84 0.59 -3.98
N LYS A 181 18.38 1.63 -3.34
CA LYS A 181 17.73 2.29 -2.21
C LYS A 181 16.52 3.05 -2.75
N LEU A 182 15.34 2.49 -2.55
CA LEU A 182 14.06 3.12 -2.88
C LEU A 182 13.61 3.97 -1.68
N GLU A 183 13.19 5.20 -1.94
CA GLU A 183 12.55 6.00 -0.91
C GLU A 183 11.11 5.51 -0.66
N PRO A 184 10.56 5.68 0.56
CA PRO A 184 9.17 5.33 0.85
C PRO A 184 8.22 5.99 -0.16
N GLY A 185 7.43 5.18 -0.87
CA GLY A 185 6.51 5.63 -1.92
C GLY A 185 6.99 5.37 -3.36
N GLN A 186 8.29 5.17 -3.59
CA GLN A 186 8.84 4.83 -4.92
C GLN A 186 8.71 3.34 -5.28
N GLU A 187 8.30 2.49 -4.34
CA GLU A 187 8.17 1.03 -4.53
C GLU A 187 7.10 0.65 -5.57
N MET A 188 6.12 1.53 -5.78
CA MET A 188 5.10 1.35 -6.81
C MET A 188 5.68 1.51 -8.22
N GLU A 189 6.64 2.41 -8.41
CA GLU A 189 7.32 2.64 -9.69
C GLU A 189 8.09 1.41 -10.16
N LEU A 190 8.68 0.66 -9.23
CA LEU A 190 9.30 -0.63 -9.54
C LEU A 190 8.30 -1.61 -10.15
N SER A 191 7.09 -1.67 -9.59
CA SER A 191 6.02 -2.58 -10.03
C SER A 191 5.47 -2.13 -11.40
N ILE A 192 5.27 -0.82 -11.58
CA ILE A 192 4.82 -0.21 -12.85
C ILE A 192 5.86 -0.44 -13.94
N MET A 193 7.13 -0.12 -13.70
CA MET A 193 8.20 -0.29 -14.70
C MET A 193 8.40 -1.75 -15.10
N LEU A 194 8.30 -2.69 -14.16
CA LEU A 194 8.38 -4.12 -14.46
C LEU A 194 7.23 -4.55 -15.39
N LEU A 195 6.01 -4.09 -15.11
CA LEU A 195 4.84 -4.41 -15.91
C LEU A 195 4.88 -3.73 -17.29
N ASP A 196 5.33 -2.48 -17.36
CA ASP A 196 5.49 -1.74 -18.62
C ASP A 196 6.53 -2.41 -19.52
N CYS A 197 7.69 -2.82 -18.96
CA CYS A 197 8.68 -3.60 -19.68
C CYS A 197 8.09 -4.89 -20.25
N CYS A 198 7.32 -5.62 -19.44
CA CYS A 198 6.63 -6.83 -19.87
C CYS A 198 5.61 -6.56 -20.99
N SER A 199 4.87 -5.44 -20.92
CA SER A 199 3.83 -5.10 -21.89
C SER A 199 4.40 -4.76 -23.27
N GLN A 200 5.59 -4.15 -23.33
CA GLN A 200 6.23 -3.69 -24.57
C GLN A 200 6.97 -4.78 -25.34
N GLU A 201 7.22 -5.93 -24.72
CA GLU A 201 7.92 -7.05 -25.36
C GLU A 201 7.11 -7.64 -26.51
N ARG A 202 7.79 -8.09 -27.57
CA ARG A 202 7.11 -8.69 -28.73
C ARG A 202 6.38 -9.98 -28.37
N THR A 203 6.96 -10.75 -27.46
CA THR A 203 6.44 -12.02 -26.97
C THR A 203 6.64 -12.08 -25.46
N TYR A 204 5.64 -12.55 -24.74
CA TYR A 204 5.75 -12.77 -23.30
C TYR A 204 6.94 -13.70 -22.97
N LYS A 205 7.74 -13.29 -22.00
CA LYS A 205 8.85 -14.07 -21.44
C LYS A 205 8.51 -14.41 -19.99
N CYS A 206 8.59 -15.69 -19.62
CA CYS A 206 8.35 -16.14 -18.24
C CYS A 206 9.26 -15.46 -17.21
N TYR A 207 10.40 -14.90 -17.65
CA TYR A 207 11.29 -14.04 -16.86
C TYR A 207 10.54 -12.98 -16.06
N TYR A 208 9.59 -12.26 -16.67
CA TYR A 208 8.85 -11.19 -16.00
C TYR A 208 7.94 -11.75 -14.90
N GLY A 209 7.19 -12.82 -15.18
CA GLY A 209 6.33 -13.49 -14.18
C GLY A 209 7.12 -14.01 -12.99
N LEU A 210 8.28 -14.64 -13.22
CA LEU A 210 9.18 -15.13 -12.16
C LEU A 210 9.77 -13.98 -11.33
N LEU A 211 10.14 -12.88 -11.98
CA LEU A 211 10.64 -11.69 -11.29
C LEU A 211 9.54 -11.05 -10.42
N GLY A 212 8.33 -10.87 -10.96
CA GLY A 212 7.18 -10.38 -10.21
C GLY A 212 6.80 -11.27 -9.03
N GLN A 213 6.78 -12.59 -9.24
CA GLN A 213 6.54 -13.57 -8.19
C GLN A 213 7.54 -13.42 -7.04
N ARG A 214 8.82 -13.28 -7.37
CA ARG A 214 9.89 -13.09 -6.37
C ARG A 214 9.65 -11.82 -5.54
N PHE A 215 9.28 -10.70 -6.17
CA PHE A 215 8.98 -9.47 -5.45
C PHE A 215 7.77 -9.61 -4.51
N CYS A 216 6.68 -10.21 -4.97
CA CYS A 216 5.50 -10.47 -4.15
C CYS A 216 5.82 -11.37 -2.94
N MET A 217 6.72 -12.35 -3.08
CA MET A 217 7.11 -13.27 -2.01
C MET A 217 8.08 -12.65 -1.00
N ILE A 218 8.81 -11.59 -1.37
CA ILE A 218 9.77 -10.92 -0.48
C ILE A 218 9.06 -9.91 0.43
N ASN A 219 8.31 -8.97 -0.17
CA ASN A 219 7.64 -7.91 0.57
C ASN A 219 6.16 -7.84 0.19
N LYS A 220 5.30 -7.79 1.20
CA LYS A 220 3.85 -7.63 1.01
C LYS A 220 3.49 -6.31 0.32
N ILE A 221 4.29 -5.27 0.50
CA ILE A 221 4.05 -3.97 -0.16
C ILE A 221 4.11 -4.11 -1.69
N HIS A 222 5.03 -4.93 -2.23
CA HIS A 222 5.05 -5.20 -3.66
C HIS A 222 3.82 -5.99 -4.13
N GLN A 223 3.32 -6.93 -3.32
CA GLN A 223 2.08 -7.63 -3.62
C GLN A 223 0.88 -6.68 -3.72
N GLU A 224 0.75 -5.75 -2.76
CA GLU A 224 -0.31 -4.73 -2.76
C GLU A 224 -0.14 -3.75 -3.94
N ASN A 225 1.09 -3.41 -4.32
CA ASN A 225 1.37 -2.60 -5.51
C ASN A 225 0.98 -3.31 -6.82
N PHE A 226 1.29 -4.60 -6.97
CA PHE A 226 0.87 -5.37 -8.16
C PHE A 226 -0.64 -5.55 -8.23
N GLU A 227 -1.34 -5.66 -7.10
CA GLU A 227 -2.80 -5.62 -7.06
C GLU A 227 -3.34 -4.28 -7.59
N ARG A 228 -2.79 -3.16 -7.13
CA ARG A 228 -3.16 -1.84 -7.65
C ARG A 228 -2.89 -1.71 -9.16
N CYS A 229 -1.73 -2.18 -9.61
CA CYS A 229 -1.40 -2.21 -11.03
C CYS A 229 -2.42 -3.05 -11.83
N PHE A 230 -2.91 -4.18 -11.29
CA PHE A 230 -3.94 -4.97 -11.96
C PHE A 230 -5.23 -4.17 -12.19
N VAL A 231 -5.71 -3.48 -11.15
CA VAL A 231 -6.92 -2.66 -11.21
C VAL A 231 -6.76 -1.51 -12.21
N GLU A 232 -5.65 -0.79 -12.16
CA GLU A 232 -5.34 0.31 -13.06
C GLU A 232 -5.27 -0.16 -14.52
N GLN A 233 -4.57 -1.27 -14.80
CA GLN A 233 -4.46 -1.81 -16.15
C GLN A 233 -5.79 -2.35 -16.69
N TYR A 234 -6.61 -2.97 -15.85
CA TYR A 234 -7.93 -3.43 -16.26
C TYR A 234 -8.88 -2.24 -16.54
N SER A 235 -8.75 -1.13 -15.80
CA SER A 235 -9.55 0.09 -16.04
C SER A 235 -9.23 0.77 -17.39
N MET A 236 -7.99 0.67 -17.86
CA MET A 236 -7.51 1.27 -19.11
C MET A 236 -7.42 0.27 -20.27
N ILE A 237 -8.02 -0.92 -20.12
CA ILE A 237 -7.84 -2.05 -21.03
C ILE A 237 -8.30 -1.79 -22.48
N ASN A 238 -9.26 -0.89 -22.65
CA ASN A 238 -9.78 -0.48 -23.95
C ASN A 238 -8.78 0.37 -24.76
N ARG A 239 -7.78 0.97 -24.12
CA ARG A 239 -6.71 1.76 -24.77
C ARG A 239 -5.47 0.92 -25.11
N LEU A 240 -5.38 -0.30 -24.56
CA LEU A 240 -4.23 -1.16 -24.76
C LEU A 240 -4.31 -1.93 -26.08
N GLU A 241 -3.17 -2.03 -26.75
CA GLU A 241 -2.99 -2.78 -27.99
C GLU A 241 -3.04 -4.30 -27.73
N THR A 242 -3.37 -5.09 -28.74
CA THR A 242 -3.55 -6.55 -28.61
C THR A 242 -2.33 -7.30 -28.07
N ASN A 243 -1.11 -6.87 -28.43
CA ASN A 243 0.13 -7.47 -27.92
C ASN A 243 0.35 -7.15 -26.44
N LYS A 244 0.10 -5.89 -26.04
CA LYS A 244 0.19 -5.45 -24.65
C LYS A 244 -0.81 -6.22 -23.78
N LEU A 245 -2.06 -6.35 -24.25
CA LEU A 245 -3.10 -7.14 -23.58
C LEU A 245 -2.66 -8.59 -23.34
N ARG A 246 -2.05 -9.23 -24.34
CA ARG A 246 -1.56 -10.60 -24.22
C ARG A 246 -0.49 -10.73 -23.14
N ASN A 247 0.54 -9.89 -23.18
CA ASN A 247 1.65 -10.00 -22.24
C ASN A 247 1.23 -9.67 -20.81
N VAL A 248 0.40 -8.65 -20.62
CA VAL A 248 -0.12 -8.27 -19.30
C VAL A 248 -1.03 -9.37 -18.74
N ALA A 249 -1.89 -9.98 -19.57
CA ALA A 249 -2.71 -11.11 -19.15
C ALA A 249 -1.86 -12.33 -18.73
N MET A 250 -0.84 -12.67 -19.52
CA MET A 250 0.07 -13.78 -19.21
C MET A 250 0.87 -13.52 -17.92
N PHE A 251 1.32 -12.29 -17.71
CA PHE A 251 2.01 -11.89 -16.48
C PHE A 251 1.14 -12.11 -15.23
N PHE A 252 -0.10 -11.60 -15.23
CA PHE A 252 -1.00 -11.75 -14.10
C PHE A 252 -1.50 -13.19 -13.92
N ALA A 253 -1.66 -13.95 -15.02
CA ALA A 253 -1.95 -15.39 -14.94
C ALA A 253 -0.85 -16.16 -14.20
N HIS A 254 0.42 -15.86 -14.48
CA HIS A 254 1.56 -16.47 -13.78
C HIS A 254 1.54 -16.14 -12.27
N LEU A 255 1.29 -14.87 -11.92
CA LEU A 255 1.23 -14.45 -10.50
C LEU A 255 0.07 -15.11 -9.73
N LEU A 256 -1.11 -15.21 -10.34
CA LEU A 256 -2.27 -15.88 -9.75
C LEU A 256 -2.08 -17.40 -9.66
N GLY A 257 -1.48 -18.01 -10.69
CA GLY A 257 -1.20 -19.44 -10.73
C GLY A 257 -0.18 -19.92 -9.71
N THR A 258 0.78 -19.04 -9.34
CA THR A 258 1.82 -19.32 -8.34
C THR A 258 1.47 -18.85 -6.93
N ASP A 259 0.23 -18.39 -6.69
CA ASP A 259 -0.24 -17.82 -5.42
C ASP A 259 0.58 -16.61 -4.93
N ALA A 260 1.28 -15.93 -5.84
CA ALA A 260 2.00 -14.71 -5.55
C ALA A 260 1.07 -13.51 -5.36
N LEU A 261 -0.09 -13.55 -6.02
CA LEU A 261 -1.11 -12.50 -5.97
C LEU A 261 -2.45 -13.13 -5.56
N PRO A 262 -3.20 -12.52 -4.63
CA PRO A 262 -4.43 -13.09 -4.13
C PRO A 262 -5.55 -13.03 -5.16
N TRP A 263 -6.43 -14.04 -5.15
CA TRP A 263 -7.44 -14.22 -6.19
C TRP A 263 -8.60 -13.22 -6.12
N HIS A 264 -8.71 -12.41 -5.06
CA HIS A 264 -9.76 -11.41 -4.93
C HIS A 264 -9.66 -10.30 -5.99
N VAL A 265 -8.50 -10.10 -6.62
CA VAL A 265 -8.35 -9.12 -7.70
C VAL A 265 -9.24 -9.45 -8.91
N LEU A 266 -9.67 -10.71 -9.06
CA LEU A 266 -10.61 -11.10 -10.09
C LEU A 266 -12.01 -10.49 -9.90
N ALA A 267 -12.34 -9.97 -8.71
CA ALA A 267 -13.61 -9.30 -8.45
C ALA A 267 -13.83 -8.03 -9.28
N TYR A 268 -12.74 -7.38 -9.72
CA TYR A 268 -12.82 -6.19 -10.57
C TYR A 268 -13.26 -6.52 -12.01
N ILE A 269 -13.21 -7.81 -12.40
CA ILE A 269 -13.67 -8.28 -13.70
C ILE A 269 -15.17 -8.57 -13.63
N ARG A 270 -15.97 -7.79 -14.35
CA ARG A 270 -17.40 -8.05 -14.58
C ARG A 270 -17.62 -8.67 -15.95
N LEU A 271 -18.28 -9.82 -15.98
CA LEU A 271 -18.60 -10.54 -17.21
C LEU A 271 -20.10 -10.39 -17.55
N THR A 272 -20.47 -9.21 -18.05
CA THR A 272 -21.83 -8.86 -18.51
C THR A 272 -21.82 -8.41 -19.98
N GLU A 273 -22.95 -8.52 -20.67
CA GLU A 273 -23.05 -8.07 -22.07
C GLU A 273 -22.81 -6.56 -22.23
N GLU A 274 -23.18 -5.76 -21.22
CA GLU A 274 -23.09 -4.31 -21.25
C GLU A 274 -21.70 -3.76 -20.87
N ASP A 275 -20.99 -4.43 -19.96
CA ASP A 275 -19.68 -3.97 -19.47
C ASP A 275 -18.48 -4.59 -20.20
N THR A 276 -18.67 -5.69 -20.93
CA THR A 276 -17.56 -6.42 -21.55
C THR A 276 -17.23 -5.86 -22.93
N THR A 277 -16.13 -5.10 -23.03
CA THR A 277 -15.60 -4.65 -24.33
C THR A 277 -14.84 -5.76 -25.07
N SER A 278 -14.61 -5.59 -26.38
CA SER A 278 -13.79 -6.54 -27.16
C SER A 278 -12.38 -6.74 -26.59
N SER A 279 -11.77 -5.69 -26.04
CA SER A 279 -10.45 -5.76 -25.38
C SER A 279 -10.53 -6.56 -24.07
N SER A 280 -11.54 -6.31 -23.24
CA SER A 280 -11.81 -7.08 -22.02
C SER A 280 -12.04 -8.56 -22.34
N HIS A 281 -12.80 -8.87 -23.39
CA HIS A 281 -13.03 -10.24 -23.85
C HIS A 281 -11.73 -10.97 -24.21
N ILE A 282 -10.83 -10.31 -24.96
CA ILE A 282 -9.54 -10.88 -25.34
C ILE A 282 -8.65 -11.08 -24.11
N PHE A 283 -8.62 -10.10 -23.20
CA PHE A 283 -7.81 -10.19 -21.98
C PHE A 283 -8.24 -11.35 -21.09
N ILE A 284 -9.54 -11.45 -20.76
CA ILE A 284 -10.08 -12.50 -19.91
C ILE A 284 -9.87 -13.87 -20.57
N LYS A 285 -10.03 -13.96 -21.90
CA LYS A 285 -9.73 -15.17 -22.66
C LYS A 285 -8.28 -15.63 -22.44
N ILE A 286 -7.30 -14.74 -22.63
CA ILE A 286 -5.88 -15.09 -22.50
C ILE A 286 -5.54 -15.43 -21.05
N LEU A 287 -6.04 -14.63 -20.09
CA LEU A 287 -5.81 -14.83 -18.65
C LEU A 287 -6.23 -16.24 -18.20
N PHE A 288 -7.46 -16.66 -18.52
CA PHE A 288 -7.97 -17.96 -18.11
C PHE A 288 -7.37 -19.13 -18.91
N GLN A 289 -7.02 -18.94 -20.18
CA GLN A 289 -6.28 -19.96 -20.95
C GLN A 289 -4.92 -20.23 -20.30
N GLU A 290 -4.15 -19.18 -20.03
CA GLU A 290 -2.83 -19.30 -19.40
C GLU A 290 -2.93 -19.91 -17.99
N LEU A 291 -3.92 -19.48 -17.17
CA LEU A 291 -4.17 -20.10 -15.86
C LEU A 291 -4.48 -21.59 -15.97
N SER A 292 -5.27 -21.99 -16.98
CA SER A 292 -5.60 -23.39 -17.20
C SER A 292 -4.40 -24.22 -17.67
N GLU A 293 -3.45 -23.62 -18.38
CA GLU A 293 -2.20 -24.26 -18.77
C GLU A 293 -1.25 -24.46 -17.58
N HIS A 294 -1.16 -23.48 -16.68
CA HIS A 294 -0.34 -23.56 -15.47
C HIS A 294 -0.87 -24.51 -14.39
N LEU A 295 -2.15 -24.41 -14.05
CA LEU A 295 -2.77 -25.17 -12.94
C LEU A 295 -3.42 -26.48 -13.41
N GLY A 296 -3.83 -26.54 -14.67
CA GLY A 296 -4.77 -27.53 -15.17
C GLY A 296 -6.23 -27.20 -14.83
N ILE A 297 -7.14 -27.67 -15.68
CA ILE A 297 -8.59 -27.39 -15.57
C ILE A 297 -9.22 -27.84 -14.25
N ARG A 298 -8.72 -28.94 -13.66
CA ARG A 298 -9.27 -29.54 -12.44
C ARG A 298 -8.98 -28.67 -11.21
N LEU A 299 -7.71 -28.31 -11.02
CA LEU A 299 -7.26 -27.50 -9.89
C LEU A 299 -7.81 -26.07 -10.00
N LEU A 300 -7.87 -25.53 -11.22
CA LEU A 300 -8.51 -24.24 -11.48
C LEU A 300 -9.99 -24.26 -11.07
N ASN A 301 -10.73 -25.32 -11.41
CA ASN A 301 -12.13 -25.44 -11.01
C ASN A 301 -12.29 -25.60 -9.48
N GLU A 302 -11.40 -26.33 -8.81
CA GLU A 302 -11.42 -26.45 -7.35
C GLU A 302 -11.24 -25.09 -6.67
N ARG A 303 -10.26 -24.29 -7.11
CA ARG A 303 -10.01 -22.95 -6.58
C ARG A 303 -11.14 -21.95 -6.86
N LEU A 304 -11.74 -22.01 -8.05
CA LEU A 304 -12.84 -21.11 -8.42
C LEU A 304 -14.16 -21.43 -7.68
N ASN A 305 -14.29 -22.62 -7.09
CA ASN A 305 -15.44 -23.01 -6.28
C ASN A 305 -15.15 -22.97 -4.76
N ASP A 306 -14.04 -22.35 -4.33
CA ASP A 306 -13.73 -22.22 -2.91
C ASP A 306 -14.80 -21.33 -2.21
N PRO A 307 -15.51 -21.84 -1.19
CA PRO A 307 -16.58 -21.11 -0.52
C PRO A 307 -16.16 -19.76 0.07
N THR A 308 -14.89 -19.59 0.47
CA THR A 308 -14.43 -18.33 1.07
C THR A 308 -14.27 -17.20 0.06
N MET A 309 -14.02 -17.52 -1.22
CA MET A 309 -13.73 -16.55 -2.28
C MET A 309 -14.91 -16.36 -3.25
N GLN A 310 -16.04 -17.02 -2.99
CA GLN A 310 -17.19 -17.04 -3.87
C GLN A 310 -17.77 -15.65 -4.14
N GLU A 311 -17.70 -14.73 -3.16
CA GLU A 311 -18.13 -13.33 -3.31
C GLU A 311 -17.27 -12.59 -4.34
N SER A 312 -15.94 -12.79 -4.31
CA SER A 312 -15.02 -12.20 -5.28
C SER A 312 -15.24 -12.72 -6.70
N PHE A 313 -15.73 -13.95 -6.86
CA PHE A 313 -16.00 -14.52 -8.18
C PHE A 313 -17.44 -14.28 -8.68
N ALA A 314 -18.30 -13.64 -7.89
CA ALA A 314 -19.69 -13.37 -8.27
C ALA A 314 -19.78 -12.52 -9.56
N SER A 315 -18.85 -11.60 -9.76
CA SER A 315 -18.79 -10.74 -10.95
C SER A 315 -18.37 -11.48 -12.24
N ILE A 316 -17.60 -12.56 -12.14
CA ILE A 316 -17.20 -13.41 -13.27
C ILE A 316 -18.22 -14.53 -13.52
N PHE A 317 -18.84 -15.03 -12.46
CA PHE A 317 -19.85 -16.07 -12.50
C PHE A 317 -21.21 -15.54 -12.00
N PRO A 318 -21.87 -14.66 -12.77
CA PRO A 318 -23.11 -14.04 -12.36
C PRO A 318 -24.24 -15.07 -12.23
N LYS A 319 -24.87 -15.10 -11.06
CA LYS A 319 -26.02 -15.96 -10.73
C LYS A 319 -27.35 -15.19 -10.68
N ASP A 320 -27.32 -13.87 -10.87
CA ASP A 320 -28.48 -12.99 -10.69
C ASP A 320 -29.48 -13.11 -11.84
N ASN A 321 -29.01 -12.86 -13.06
CA ASN A 321 -29.83 -12.83 -14.26
C ASN A 321 -29.53 -14.03 -15.17
N PRO A 322 -30.57 -14.70 -15.71
CA PRO A 322 -30.37 -15.86 -16.59
C PRO A 322 -29.62 -15.50 -17.87
N ASN A 323 -29.75 -14.26 -18.37
CA ASN A 323 -29.02 -13.78 -19.54
C ASN A 323 -27.52 -13.66 -19.26
N HIS A 324 -27.15 -13.08 -18.11
CA HIS A 324 -25.73 -12.95 -17.71
C HIS A 324 -25.11 -14.32 -17.44
N THR A 325 -25.85 -15.24 -16.80
CA THR A 325 -25.40 -16.62 -16.60
C THR A 325 -25.17 -17.35 -17.94
N ARG A 326 -26.07 -17.18 -18.93
CA ARG A 326 -25.89 -17.73 -20.29
C ARG A 326 -24.68 -17.13 -20.98
N PHE A 327 -24.50 -15.81 -20.88
CA PHE A 327 -23.36 -15.11 -21.46
C PHE A 327 -22.04 -15.66 -20.91
N ALA A 328 -21.92 -15.80 -19.58
CA ALA A 328 -20.74 -16.38 -18.94
C ALA A 328 -20.47 -17.83 -19.38
N ILE A 329 -21.51 -18.67 -19.45
CA ILE A 329 -21.38 -20.05 -19.96
C ILE A 329 -20.87 -20.06 -21.41
N ASN A 330 -21.50 -19.27 -22.28
CA ASN A 330 -21.13 -19.19 -23.69
C ASN A 330 -19.69 -18.69 -23.86
N PHE A 331 -19.31 -17.66 -23.11
CA PHE A 331 -17.97 -17.09 -23.10
C PHE A 331 -16.91 -18.16 -22.76
N PHE A 332 -17.01 -18.83 -21.60
CA PHE A 332 -16.01 -19.85 -21.22
C PHE A 332 -16.04 -21.09 -22.12
N THR A 333 -17.20 -21.46 -22.69
CA THR A 333 -17.23 -22.53 -23.71
C THR A 333 -16.53 -22.14 -25.00
N SER A 334 -16.67 -20.89 -25.45
CA SER A 334 -15.97 -20.38 -26.65
C SER A 334 -14.45 -20.34 -26.49
N ILE A 335 -13.97 -20.21 -25.25
CA ILE A 335 -12.54 -20.18 -24.90
C ILE A 335 -11.95 -21.60 -24.79
N GLY A 336 -12.80 -22.62 -24.67
CA GLY A 336 -12.41 -24.02 -24.45
C GLY A 336 -12.37 -24.45 -22.99
N LEU A 337 -12.85 -23.61 -22.06
CA LEU A 337 -12.83 -23.84 -20.61
C LEU A 337 -14.23 -24.16 -20.05
N GLY A 338 -15.03 -24.89 -20.83
CA GLY A 338 -16.42 -25.21 -20.46
C GLY A 338 -16.57 -25.98 -19.14
N GLY A 339 -15.54 -26.72 -18.71
CA GLY A 339 -15.55 -27.51 -17.48
C GLY A 339 -15.65 -26.67 -16.19
N ILE A 340 -15.26 -25.39 -16.23
CA ILE A 340 -15.37 -24.48 -15.07
C ILE A 340 -16.82 -24.03 -14.87
N THR A 341 -17.66 -24.12 -15.89
CA THR A 341 -19.03 -23.61 -15.86
C THR A 341 -20.09 -24.62 -15.42
N GLU A 342 -19.70 -25.81 -14.95
CA GLU A 342 -20.64 -26.87 -14.58
C GLU A 342 -21.63 -26.41 -13.49
N ASN A 343 -21.14 -25.73 -12.44
CA ASN A 343 -21.99 -25.19 -11.37
C ASN A 343 -23.01 -24.16 -11.90
N LEU A 344 -22.61 -23.31 -12.86
CA LEU A 344 -23.51 -22.33 -13.48
C LEU A 344 -24.57 -23.02 -14.35
N ARG A 345 -24.20 -24.10 -15.05
CA ARG A 345 -25.14 -24.88 -15.86
C ARG A 345 -26.18 -25.57 -14.98
N GLU A 346 -25.78 -26.12 -13.85
CA GLU A 346 -26.69 -26.69 -12.86
C GLU A 346 -27.61 -25.62 -12.27
N HIS A 347 -27.07 -24.45 -11.91
CA HIS A 347 -27.85 -23.32 -11.42
C HIS A 347 -28.89 -22.85 -12.45
N LEU A 348 -28.51 -22.75 -13.72
CA LEU A 348 -29.41 -22.37 -14.82
C LEU A 348 -30.51 -23.42 -15.05
N LYS A 349 -30.20 -24.72 -14.93
CA LYS A 349 -31.19 -25.81 -15.00
C LYS A 349 -32.19 -25.76 -13.83
N ASN A 350 -31.73 -25.37 -12.64
CA ASN A 350 -32.56 -25.29 -11.43
C ASN A 350 -33.30 -23.94 -11.28
N MET A 351 -32.86 -22.90 -11.97
CA MET A 351 -33.43 -21.55 -11.90
C MET A 351 -34.93 -21.48 -12.19
N PRO A 352 -35.48 -22.16 -13.23
CA PRO A 352 -36.92 -22.18 -13.47
C PRO A 352 -37.73 -22.74 -12.28
N ARG A 353 -37.15 -23.69 -11.52
CA ARG A 353 -37.76 -24.23 -10.29
C ARG A 353 -37.67 -23.25 -9.13
N LEU A 354 -36.54 -22.54 -8.99
CA LEU A 354 -36.33 -21.53 -7.95
C LEU A 354 -37.21 -20.28 -8.15
N ILE A 355 -37.43 -19.84 -9.39
CA ILE A 355 -38.34 -18.73 -9.72
C ILE A 355 -39.79 -19.10 -9.40
N MET A 356 -40.20 -20.34 -9.71
CA MET A 356 -41.53 -20.86 -9.33
C MET A 356 -41.69 -20.98 -7.80
N GLN A 357 -40.61 -21.29 -7.08
CA GLN A 357 -40.59 -21.41 -5.62
C GLN A 357 -40.55 -20.05 -4.90
N GLN A 358 -39.89 -19.03 -5.48
CA GLN A 358 -39.94 -17.65 -5.01
C GLN A 358 -41.32 -17.02 -5.23
N GLN A 359 -42.01 -17.35 -6.32
CA GLN A 359 -43.41 -16.95 -6.55
C GLN A 359 -44.42 -17.70 -5.65
N GLN A 360 -44.01 -18.80 -5.01
CA GLN A 360 -44.85 -19.62 -4.11
C GLN A 360 -44.62 -19.36 -2.62
N LYS A 361 -43.87 -18.32 -2.22
CA LYS A 361 -43.78 -17.94 -0.80
C LYS A 361 -45.13 -17.32 -0.37
N PRO A 362 -45.93 -17.95 0.50
CA PRO A 362 -47.22 -17.40 0.89
C PRO A 362 -47.00 -16.31 1.95
N THR A 363 -47.38 -15.08 1.64
CA THR A 363 -47.63 -14.06 2.64
C THR A 363 -48.96 -14.39 3.34
N SER A 364 -48.89 -14.82 4.60
CA SER A 364 -50.06 -14.94 5.49
C SER A 364 -50.35 -13.59 6.20
N PRO A 365 -51.59 -13.35 6.68
CA PRO A 365 -52.30 -12.10 6.42
C PRO A 365 -52.30 -11.09 7.59
N ALA A 366 -52.40 -9.80 7.25
CA ALA A 366 -52.97 -8.76 8.10
C ALA A 366 -53.91 -7.89 7.25
N SER A 367 -54.98 -7.44 7.88
CA SER A 367 -56.29 -7.05 7.35
C SER A 367 -56.38 -5.69 6.64
N SER A 368 -57.13 -5.71 5.52
CA SER A 368 -58.07 -4.71 4.96
C SER A 368 -57.81 -3.19 5.07
N ASP A 369 -57.72 -2.50 3.92
CA ASP A 369 -58.89 -1.81 3.34
C ASP A 369 -58.73 -1.41 1.86
N SER A 370 -59.88 -1.30 1.18
CA SER A 370 -60.17 -1.26 -0.28
C SER A 370 -59.63 -0.01 -1.01
N SER A 371 -59.32 0.01 -2.32
CA SER A 371 -60.18 -0.11 -3.54
C SER A 371 -59.26 -0.15 -4.78
N GLY A 372 -59.45 -0.86 -5.91
CA GLY A 372 -60.65 -1.30 -6.61
C GLY A 372 -60.73 -0.61 -7.98
N SER A 373 -60.03 -1.09 -9.02
CA SER A 373 -60.48 -1.15 -10.42
C SER A 373 -59.49 -1.86 -11.37
N PRO A 374 -59.98 -2.54 -12.43
CA PRO A 374 -59.24 -3.58 -13.16
C PRO A 374 -58.66 -3.07 -14.48
N SER A 375 -57.46 -3.51 -14.86
CA SER A 375 -57.00 -3.45 -16.25
C SER A 375 -56.67 -4.86 -16.75
N SER A 376 -57.47 -5.26 -17.74
CA SER A 376 -57.41 -6.52 -18.46
C SER A 376 -56.16 -6.62 -19.32
N SER A 377 -55.51 -7.77 -19.24
CA SER A 377 -54.46 -8.26 -20.14
C SER A 377 -54.97 -8.47 -21.56
N SER A 378 -54.22 -8.00 -22.55
CA SER A 378 -54.26 -8.52 -23.92
C SER A 378 -52.82 -8.76 -24.40
N ASN A 379 -52.51 -10.05 -24.52
CA ASN A 379 -51.28 -10.59 -25.07
C ASN A 379 -51.49 -10.75 -26.58
N SER A 380 -50.68 -10.09 -27.41
CA SER A 380 -50.72 -10.25 -28.87
C SER A 380 -49.36 -10.77 -29.33
N SER A 381 -49.32 -12.06 -29.64
CA SER A 381 -48.23 -12.71 -30.37
C SER A 381 -48.57 -12.67 -31.85
N GLU A 382 -47.81 -11.93 -32.66
CA GLU A 382 -47.87 -12.02 -34.12
C GLU A 382 -46.73 -12.91 -34.62
N LYS A 383 -47.13 -14.06 -35.18
CA LYS A 383 -46.32 -14.90 -36.06
C LYS A 383 -46.85 -14.67 -37.46
N GLU A 384 -46.04 -14.12 -38.36
CA GLU A 384 -46.30 -14.15 -39.79
C GLU A 384 -45.50 -15.29 -40.42
N ASP A 385 -46.21 -16.29 -40.93
CA ASP A 385 -45.72 -17.32 -41.83
C ASP A 385 -46.62 -17.29 -43.06
N LEU A 386 -46.10 -16.80 -44.19
CA LEU A 386 -46.82 -16.76 -45.47
C LEU A 386 -46.12 -17.67 -46.47
N THR A 387 -46.70 -18.85 -46.65
CA THR A 387 -46.35 -19.81 -47.70
C THR A 387 -46.96 -19.44 -49.06
N LYS A 388 -46.10 -19.38 -50.08
CA LYS A 388 -46.23 -19.87 -51.46
C LYS A 388 -47.52 -19.58 -52.25
N LYS A 389 -47.37 -18.83 -53.35
CA LYS A 389 -48.04 -19.16 -54.63
C LYS A 389 -47.11 -18.91 -55.82
N LYS A 390 -47.18 -19.83 -56.77
CA LYS A 390 -46.29 -20.13 -57.90
C LYS A 390 -47.06 -19.79 -59.19
N GLN A 391 -46.41 -19.14 -60.16
CA GLN A 391 -46.61 -19.22 -61.64
C GLN A 391 -45.87 -18.04 -62.29
N GLU A 392 -44.71 -18.25 -62.90
CA GLU A 392 -44.46 -18.71 -64.29
C GLU A 392 -44.61 -17.62 -65.38
N ALA A 393 -43.45 -17.38 -66.01
CA ALA A 393 -43.19 -17.03 -67.41
C ALA A 393 -43.66 -15.69 -67.99
N LEU A 394 -42.70 -14.92 -68.52
CA LEU A 394 -42.60 -14.39 -69.90
C LEU A 394 -41.53 -13.28 -69.90
N ILE A 395 -40.30 -13.58 -70.34
CA ILE A 395 -39.77 -13.27 -71.68
C ILE A 395 -39.50 -11.77 -71.87
N CYS A 396 -38.21 -11.42 -71.96
CA CYS A 396 -37.67 -10.14 -72.45
C CYS A 396 -38.16 -9.87 -73.90
N PRO A 397 -38.11 -8.62 -74.44
CA PRO A 397 -36.81 -8.02 -74.81
C PRO A 397 -36.71 -6.48 -74.77
N ASN A 398 -35.45 -6.04 -74.76
CA ASN A 398 -34.86 -4.83 -75.38
C ASN A 398 -35.59 -3.49 -75.27
N VAL A 399 -34.94 -2.50 -74.63
CA VAL A 399 -34.17 -1.42 -75.30
C VAL A 399 -32.97 -1.07 -74.42
#